data_AF-A0A6C0BB19-F1
#
_entry.id   AF-A0A6C0BB19-F1
#
_cell.length_a   1.000
_cell.length_b   1.000
_cell.length_c   1.000
_cell.angle_alpha   90.00
_cell.angle_beta   90.00
_cell.angle_gamma   90.00
#
_symmetry.space_group_name_H-M   'P 1'
#
loop_
_entity.id
_entity.type
_entity.pdbx_description
1 polymer ?
#
loop_
_entity_poly.entity_id
_entity_poly.type
_entity_poly.pdbx_seq_one_letter_code
_entity_poly.pdbx_strand_id
1 'polypeptide(L)'
;MKYSLYSAFIIYIILVKITFILLSITKIIVKHKNPKNTQMIDKLEFWRERTEFIFIICMAILLICIFYPGAKIQLDEETRILLYLFGIILLITAKWSTFFKESPTIKEIQHILSNR
;
A
#
# COMPACT_ATOMS: atom_id res chain seq x y z
N MET A 1 1.44 30.09 9.20
CA MET A 1 1.44 28.95 10.16
C MET A 1 0.58 27.75 9.69
N LYS A 2 0.52 27.44 8.38
CA LYS A 2 -0.26 26.31 7.82
C LYS A 2 0.59 25.09 7.43
N TYR A 3 1.91 25.23 7.41
CA TYR A 3 2.86 24.17 7.03
C TYR A 3 3.10 23.12 8.12
N SER A 4 2.86 23.45 9.40
CA SER A 4 3.22 22.55 10.51
C SER A 4 2.47 21.21 10.48
N LEU A 5 1.15 21.21 10.27
CA LEU A 5 0.37 19.96 10.24
C LEU A 5 0.63 19.15 8.97
N TYR A 6 0.78 19.83 7.83
CA TYR A 6 1.09 19.19 6.56
C TYR A 6 2.45 18.49 6.59
N SER A 7 3.51 19.24 6.97
CA SER A 7 4.85 18.68 7.10
C SER A 7 4.92 17.60 8.18
N ALA A 8 4.24 17.76 9.31
CA ALA A 8 4.16 16.71 10.33
C ALA A 8 3.47 15.44 9.80
N PHE A 9 2.45 15.57 8.97
CA PHE A 9 1.76 14.44 8.34
C PHE A 9 2.65 13.73 7.31
N ILE A 10 3.39 14.46 6.48
CA ILE A 10 4.37 13.87 5.57
C ILE A 10 5.48 13.13 6.35
N ILE A 11 6.02 13.74 7.40
CA ILE A 11 7.01 13.10 8.28
C ILE A 11 6.43 11.83 8.91
N TYR A 12 5.17 11.86 9.36
CA TYR A 12 4.49 10.68 9.89
C TYR A 12 4.40 9.56 8.85
N ILE A 13 4.03 9.87 7.59
CA ILE A 13 4.00 8.89 6.51
C ILE A 13 5.38 8.25 6.28
N ILE A 14 6.44 9.07 6.29
CA ILE A 14 7.81 8.60 6.15
C ILE A 14 8.18 7.67 7.31
N LEU A 15 7.83 8.02 8.56
CA LEU A 15 8.08 7.18 9.74
C LEU A 15 7.37 5.83 9.63
N VAL A 16 6.09 5.81 9.25
CA VAL A 16 5.34 4.56 9.02
C VAL A 16 6.04 3.70 7.96
N LYS A 17 6.57 4.31 6.90
CA LYS A 17 7.29 3.58 5.85
C LYS A 17 8.62 3.00 6.35
N ILE A 18 9.36 3.75 7.17
CA ILE A 18 10.59 3.25 7.82
C ILE A 18 10.25 2.06 8.72
N THR A 19 9.20 2.13 9.52
CA THR A 19 8.74 1.00 10.36
C THR A 19 8.42 -0.24 9.52
N PHE A 20 7.74 -0.08 8.38
CA PHE A 20 7.47 -1.18 7.45
C PHE A 20 8.75 -1.83 6.91
N ILE A 21 9.75 -1.02 6.53
CA ILE A 21 11.05 -1.51 6.04
C ILE A 21 11.78 -2.28 7.14
N LEU A 22 11.82 -1.73 8.36
CA LEU A 22 12.44 -2.40 9.51
C LEU A 22 11.79 -3.76 9.79
N LEU A 23 10.46 -3.82 9.86
CA LEU A 23 9.73 -5.09 10.06
C LEU A 23 10.04 -6.11 8.96
N SER A 24 10.14 -5.65 7.70
CA SER A 24 10.48 -6.50 6.56
C SER A 24 11.89 -7.06 6.67
N ILE A 25 12.88 -6.23 7.03
CA ILE A 25 14.28 -6.66 7.23
C ILE A 25 14.36 -7.63 8.41
N THR A 26 13.75 -7.30 9.56
CA THR A 26 13.74 -8.17 10.74
C THR A 26 13.13 -9.53 10.43
N LYS A 27 12.02 -9.59 9.68
CA LYS A 27 11.42 -10.85 9.24
C LYS A 27 12.40 -11.69 8.42
N ILE A 28 13.10 -11.07 7.46
CA ILE A 28 14.09 -11.78 6.62
C ILE A 28 15.23 -12.35 7.47
N ILE A 29 15.77 -11.55 8.41
CA ILE A 29 16.86 -11.99 9.30
C ILE A 29 16.40 -13.14 10.20
N VAL A 30 15.21 -13.03 10.82
CA VAL A 30 14.66 -14.07 11.69
C VAL A 30 14.37 -15.35 10.91
N LYS A 31 13.77 -15.22 9.72
CA LYS A 31 13.51 -16.36 8.82
C LYS A 31 14.80 -17.09 8.43
N HIS A 32 15.89 -16.35 8.23
CA HIS A 32 17.19 -16.94 7.86
C HIS A 32 17.90 -17.58 9.06
N LYS A 33 17.91 -16.93 10.24
CA LYS A 33 18.59 -17.44 11.44
C LYS A 33 17.85 -18.56 12.15
N ASN A 34 16.52 -18.50 12.19
CA ASN A 34 15.68 -19.42 12.96
C ASN A 34 14.39 -19.77 12.20
N PRO A 35 14.48 -20.60 11.14
CA PRO A 35 13.33 -20.93 10.29
C PRO A 35 12.20 -21.67 11.05
N LYS A 36 12.50 -22.29 12.19
CA LYS A 36 11.51 -23.00 13.03
C LYS A 36 10.71 -22.07 13.97
N ASN A 37 11.08 -20.79 14.08
CA ASN A 37 10.37 -19.84 14.94
C ASN A 37 9.17 -19.22 14.21
N THR A 38 8.20 -20.07 13.86
CA THR A 38 7.01 -19.69 13.08
C THR A 38 6.19 -18.62 13.81
N GLN A 39 6.04 -18.72 15.14
CA GLN A 39 5.28 -17.74 15.92
C GLN A 39 5.84 -16.31 15.82
N MET A 40 7.16 -16.14 15.83
CA MET A 40 7.78 -14.82 15.69
C MET A 40 7.67 -14.29 14.26
N ILE A 41 7.82 -15.16 13.27
CA ILE A 41 7.68 -14.80 11.85
C ILE A 41 6.24 -14.35 11.55
N ASP A 42 5.24 -15.05 12.07
CA ASP A 42 3.83 -14.72 11.89
C ASP A 42 3.46 -13.39 12.58
N LYS A 43 3.99 -13.14 13.78
CA LYS A 43 3.83 -11.85 14.46
C LYS A 43 4.45 -10.71 13.65
N LEU A 44 5.67 -10.89 13.13
CA LEU A 44 6.33 -9.88 12.30
C LEU A 44 5.55 -9.62 11.01
N GLU A 45 5.00 -10.67 10.39
CA GLU A 45 4.15 -10.54 9.20
C GLU A 45 2.88 -9.76 9.49
N PHE A 46 2.19 -10.09 10.59
CA PHE A 46 0.99 -9.40 11.01
C PHE A 46 1.24 -7.89 11.21
N TRP A 47 2.30 -7.51 11.92
CA TRP A 47 2.63 -6.10 12.13
C TRP A 47 3.06 -5.40 10.83
N ARG A 48 3.75 -6.12 9.94
CA ARG A 48 4.15 -5.60 8.63
C ARG A 48 2.92 -5.25 7.79
N GLU A 49 1.97 -6.17 7.67
CA GLU A 49 0.72 -5.95 6.93
C GLU A 49 -0.09 -4.79 7.50
N ARG A 50 -0.15 -4.64 8.83
CA ARG A 50 -0.84 -3.52 9.47
C ARG A 50 -0.17 -2.18 9.19
N THR A 51 1.15 -2.15 9.21
CA THR A 51 1.92 -0.93 8.91
C THR A 51 1.74 -0.51 7.45
N GLU A 52 1.69 -1.48 6.52
CA GLU A 52 1.38 -1.24 5.12
C GLU A 52 -0.04 -0.70 4.93
N PHE A 53 -1.02 -1.27 5.63
CA PHE A 53 -2.40 -0.79 5.58
C PHE A 53 -2.53 0.65 6.10
N ILE A 54 -1.87 0.99 7.21
CA ILE A 54 -1.82 2.36 7.74
C ILE A 54 -1.19 3.31 6.71
N PHE A 55 -0.09 2.90 6.09
CA PHE A 55 0.56 3.68 5.03
C PHE A 55 -0.39 3.96 3.86
N ILE A 56 -1.12 2.96 3.37
CA ILE A 56 -2.11 3.12 2.30
C ILE A 56 -3.21 4.11 2.71
N ILE A 57 -3.73 4.03 3.93
CA ILE A 57 -4.73 4.97 4.43
C ILE A 57 -4.17 6.40 4.43
N CYS A 58 -2.97 6.60 4.96
CA CYS A 58 -2.36 7.94 5.00
C CYS A 58 -2.14 8.51 3.60
N MET A 59 -1.69 7.69 2.66
CA MET A 59 -1.51 8.09 1.26
C MET A 59 -2.85 8.39 0.58
N ALA A 60 -3.90 7.62 0.87
CA ALA A 60 -5.24 7.90 0.36
C ALA A 60 -5.79 9.23 0.89
N ILE A 61 -5.61 9.51 2.19
CA ILE A 61 -5.97 10.81 2.79
C ILE A 61 -5.17 11.94 2.13
N LEU A 62 -3.86 11.75 1.94
CA LEU A 62 -2.99 12.72 1.28
C LEU A 62 -3.49 13.05 -0.14
N LEU A 63 -3.86 12.03 -0.92
CA LEU A 63 -4.45 12.19 -2.25
C LEU A 63 -5.76 12.98 -2.20
N ILE A 64 -6.67 12.66 -1.29
CA ILE A 64 -7.94 13.40 -1.12
C ILE A 64 -7.67 14.87 -0.82
N CYS A 65 -6.73 15.17 0.07
CA CYS A 65 -6.40 16.54 0.43
C CYS A 65 -5.79 17.33 -0.74
N ILE A 66 -4.91 16.69 -1.52
CA ILE A 66 -4.21 17.33 -2.65
C ILE A 66 -5.14 17.53 -3.85
N PHE A 67 -5.92 16.50 -4.18
CA PHE A 67 -6.78 16.47 -5.38
C PHE A 67 -8.23 16.88 -5.11
N TYR A 68 -8.52 17.44 -3.93
CA TYR A 68 -9.83 18.03 -3.66
C TYR A 68 -10.11 19.14 -4.70
N PRO A 69 -11.29 19.15 -5.35
CA PRO A 69 -11.56 20.03 -6.50
C PRO A 69 -11.47 21.54 -6.23
N GLY A 70 -11.49 21.97 -4.96
CA GLY A 70 -11.25 23.36 -4.55
C GLY A 70 -9.82 23.68 -4.10
N ALA A 71 -8.89 22.72 -4.12
CA ALA A 71 -7.55 22.89 -3.63
C ALA A 71 -6.66 23.63 -4.65
N LYS A 72 -6.01 24.70 -4.21
CA LYS A 72 -4.91 25.37 -4.95
C LYS A 72 -3.58 25.05 -4.28
N ILE A 73 -3.28 23.76 -4.15
CA ILE A 73 -2.06 23.30 -3.48
C ILE A 73 -0.96 23.15 -4.53
N GLN A 74 0.13 23.89 -4.36
CA GLN A 74 1.37 23.59 -5.08
C GLN A 74 2.01 22.36 -4.43
N LEU A 75 2.30 21.35 -5.24
CA LEU A 75 2.97 20.15 -4.79
C LEU A 75 4.46 20.41 -4.60
N ASP A 76 4.88 20.33 -3.33
CA ASP A 76 6.29 20.26 -2.97
C ASP A 76 6.94 19.02 -3.61
N GLU A 77 8.24 19.11 -3.88
CA GLU A 77 9.01 18.07 -4.56
C GLU A 77 8.96 16.73 -3.80
N GLU A 78 9.10 16.77 -2.48
CA GLU A 78 9.00 15.59 -1.60
C GLU A 78 7.67 14.86 -1.75
N THR A 79 6.57 15.61 -1.82
CA THR A 79 5.23 15.05 -1.94
C THR A 79 5.02 14.44 -3.32
N ARG A 80 5.58 15.07 -4.36
CA ARG A 80 5.55 14.53 -5.72
C ARG A 80 6.27 13.19 -5.82
N ILE A 81 7.46 13.09 -5.22
CA ILE A 81 8.22 11.84 -5.14
C ILE A 81 7.44 10.79 -4.37
N LEU A 82 6.87 11.14 -3.21
CA LEU A 82 6.09 10.23 -2.37
C LEU A 82 4.88 9.65 -3.12
N LEU A 83 4.12 10.50 -3.81
CA LEU A 83 2.96 10.09 -4.62
C LEU A 83 3.37 9.21 -5.81
N TYR A 84 4.47 9.54 -6.49
CA TYR A 84 5.00 8.74 -7.59
C TYR A 84 5.39 7.33 -7.13
N LEU A 85 6.17 7.23 -6.05
CA LEU A 85 6.56 5.93 -5.47
C LEU A 85 5.35 5.15 -4.97
N PHE A 86 4.37 5.83 -4.38
CA PHE A 86 3.14 5.20 -3.94
C PHE A 86 2.34 4.59 -5.10
N GLY A 87 2.20 5.32 -6.22
CA GLY A 87 1.55 4.80 -7.42
C GLY A 87 2.25 3.55 -7.97
N ILE A 88 3.58 3.56 -8.04
CA ILE A 88 4.36 2.37 -8.44
C ILE A 88 4.10 1.19 -7.50
N ILE A 89 4.13 1.44 -6.19
CA ILE A 89 3.88 0.39 -5.19
C ILE A 89 2.48 -0.19 -5.39
N LEU A 90 1.45 0.63 -5.57
CA LEU A 90 0.08 0.16 -5.81
C LEU A 90 0.00 -0.74 -7.05
N LEU A 91 0.69 -0.38 -8.14
CA LEU A 91 0.71 -1.22 -9.33
C LEU A 91 1.41 -2.56 -9.07
N ILE A 92 2.52 -2.59 -8.33
CA ILE A 92 3.23 -3.84 -8.04
C ILE A 92 2.46 -4.72 -7.06
N THR A 93 1.81 -4.14 -6.05
CA THR A 93 1.11 -4.87 -4.99
C THR A 93 -0.36 -5.17 -5.32
N ALA A 94 -0.89 -4.60 -6.41
CA ALA A 94 -2.23 -4.91 -6.88
C ALA A 94 -2.41 -6.42 -7.10
N LYS A 95 -3.55 -6.95 -6.68
CA LYS A 95 -3.95 -8.35 -6.96
C LYS A 95 -4.37 -8.47 -8.43
N TRP A 96 -3.41 -8.47 -9.35
CA TRP A 96 -3.63 -8.58 -10.80
C TRP A 96 -4.45 -9.82 -11.17
N SER A 97 -4.34 -10.90 -10.39
CA SER A 97 -5.16 -12.10 -10.57
C SER A 97 -6.66 -11.82 -10.43
N THR A 98 -7.07 -10.81 -9.67
CA THR A 98 -8.47 -10.36 -9.60
C THR A 98 -8.91 -9.68 -10.89
N PHE A 99 -8.01 -8.95 -11.56
CA PHE A 99 -8.29 -8.26 -12.82
C PHE A 99 -8.32 -9.24 -14.01
N PHE A 100 -7.40 -10.22 -14.03
CA PHE A 100 -7.30 -11.21 -15.11
C PHE A 100 -8.16 -12.46 -14.90
N LYS A 101 -8.74 -12.67 -13.71
CA LYS A 101 -9.75 -13.72 -13.53
C LYS A 101 -11.02 -13.31 -14.27
N GLU A 102 -11.37 -14.08 -15.28
CA GLU A 102 -12.71 -14.04 -15.85
C GLU A 102 -13.75 -14.16 -14.75
N SER A 103 -14.72 -13.26 -14.74
CA SER A 103 -15.83 -13.33 -13.81
C SER A 103 -16.55 -14.67 -13.99
N PRO A 104 -16.90 -15.39 -12.91
CA PRO A 104 -17.70 -16.60 -12.99
C PRO A 104 -18.98 -16.40 -13.82
N THR A 105 -19.59 -15.21 -13.72
CA THR A 105 -20.77 -14.84 -14.51
C THR A 105 -20.49 -14.71 -16.01
N ILE A 106 -19.28 -14.28 -16.42
CA ILE A 106 -18.90 -14.20 -17.83
C ILE A 106 -18.72 -15.61 -18.41
N LYS A 107 -18.14 -16.53 -17.63
CA LYS A 107 -18.01 -17.95 -18.03
C LYS A 107 -19.36 -18.63 -18.19
N GLU A 108 -20.30 -18.38 -17.28
CA GLU A 108 -21.66 -18.93 -17.38
C GLU A 108 -22.40 -18.40 -18.62
N ILE A 109 -22.29 -17.10 -18.91
CA ILE A 109 -22.91 -16.50 -20.10
C ILE A 109 -22.28 -17.06 -21.39
N GLN A 110 -20.95 -17.21 -21.46
CA GLN A 110 -20.28 -17.82 -22.60
C GLN A 110 -20.70 -19.29 -22.79
N HIS A 111 -20.84 -20.07 -21.71
CA HIS A 111 -21.29 -21.45 -21.80
C HIS A 111 -22.74 -21.54 -22.34
N ILE A 112 -23.64 -20.67 -21.88
CA ILE A 112 -25.04 -20.63 -22.37
C ILE A 112 -25.10 -20.23 -23.86
N LEU A 113 -24.28 -19.29 -24.30
CA LEU A 113 -24.22 -18.83 -25.69
C LEU A 113 -23.52 -19.83 -26.62
N SER A 114 -22.52 -20.58 -26.12
CA SER A 114 -21.80 -21.61 -26.88
C SER A 114 -22.59 -22.90 -27.04
N ASN A 115 -23.54 -23.18 -26.15
CA ASN A 115 -24.31 -24.43 -26.12
C ASN A 115 -25.68 -24.28 -26.80
N ARG A 116 -25.83 -23.24 -27.65
CA ARG A 116 -27.01 -22.90 -28.43
C ARG A 116 -26.65 -22.84 -29.91
#